data_AF-A6G858-F1
#
_entry.id   AF-A6G858-F1
#
_cell.length_a   1.000
_cell.length_b   1.000
_cell.length_c   1.000
_cell.angle_alpha   90.00
_cell.angle_beta   90.00
_cell.angle_gamma   90.00
#
_symmetry.space_group_name_H-M   'P 1'
#
loop_
_entity.id
_entity.type
_entity.pdbx_description
1 polymer ?
#
loop_
_entity_poly.entity_id
_entity_poly.type
_entity_poly.pdbx_seq_one_letter_code
_entity_poly.pdbx_strand_id
1 'polypeptide(L)' 'MLKAEKNGAERTRRLERVLRVEWLGQTVASLCWIVSVFVYGVSETGDWLQLAAASAWLVANVAAIASVEAD' A
#
# COMPACT_ATOMS: atom_id res chain seq x y z
N MET A 1 -14.01 -30.44 16.91
CA MET A 1 -14.27 -29.87 15.57
C MET A 1 -14.53 -28.37 15.62
N LEU A 2 -15.57 -27.89 16.34
CA LEU A 2 -15.94 -26.46 16.43
C LEU A 2 -14.84 -25.48 16.92
N LYS A 3 -13.94 -25.92 17.81
CA LYS A 3 -12.84 -25.08 18.33
C LYS A 3 -11.77 -24.79 17.27
N ALA A 4 -11.49 -25.75 16.40
CA ALA A 4 -10.48 -25.62 15.34
C ALA A 4 -10.94 -24.65 14.24
N GLU A 5 -12.22 -24.69 13.88
CA GLU A 5 -12.80 -23.77 12.89
C GLU A 5 -12.84 -22.32 13.37
N LYS A 6 -13.21 -22.09 14.65
CA LYS A 6 -13.17 -20.75 15.26
C LYS A 6 -11.77 -20.14 15.23
N ASN A 7 -10.75 -20.94 15.56
CA ASN A 7 -9.35 -20.49 15.53
C ASN A 7 -8.88 -20.18 14.11
N GLY A 8 -9.35 -20.93 13.11
CA GLY A 8 -9.09 -20.66 11.69
C GLY A 8 -9.64 -19.31 11.24
N ALA A 9 -10.93 -19.06 11.52
CA ALA A 9 -11.60 -17.81 11.16
C ALA A 9 -10.98 -16.57 11.83
N GLU A 10 -10.58 -16.68 13.10
CA GLU A 10 -9.91 -15.59 13.81
C GLU A 10 -8.52 -15.27 13.23
N ARG A 11 -7.77 -16.30 12.82
CA ARG A 11 -6.46 -16.11 12.17
C ARG A 11 -6.60 -15.37 10.85
N THR A 12 -7.54 -15.77 9.99
CA THR A 12 -7.80 -15.10 8.71
C THR A 12 -8.17 -13.63 8.91
N ARG A 13 -9.08 -13.34 9.84
CA ARG A 13 -9.49 -11.96 10.14
C ARG A 13 -8.37 -11.07 10.68
N ARG A 14 -7.45 -11.65 11.48
CA ARG A 14 -6.25 -10.94 11.95
C ARG A 14 -5.29 -10.67 10.80
N LEU A 15 -5.06 -11.65 9.91
CA LEU A 15 -4.21 -11.50 8.73
C LEU A 15 -4.77 -10.44 7.78
N GLU A 16 -6.07 -10.47 7.47
CA GLU A 16 -6.74 -9.45 6.66
C GLU A 16 -6.57 -8.04 7.23
N ARG A 17 -6.69 -7.90 8.57
CA ARG A 17 -6.51 -6.61 9.23
C ARG A 17 -5.06 -6.12 9.13
N VAL A 18 -4.08 -6.99 9.37
CA VAL A 18 -2.66 -6.65 9.25
C VAL A 18 -2.33 -6.26 7.81
N LEU A 19 -2.79 -7.02 6.83
CA LEU A 19 -2.59 -6.72 5.40
C LEU A 19 -3.23 -5.38 5.00
N ARG A 20 -4.43 -5.06 5.51
CA ARG A 20 -5.05 -3.73 5.28
C ARG A 20 -4.23 -2.59 5.89
N VAL A 21 -3.68 -2.79 7.09
CA VAL A 21 -2.84 -1.77 7.75
C VAL A 21 -1.51 -1.60 7.02
N GLU A 22 -0.88 -2.69 6.59
CA GLU A 22 0.35 -2.67 5.79
C GLU A 22 0.12 -1.92 4.47
N TRP A 23 -0.97 -2.23 3.77
CA TRP A 23 -1.35 -1.55 2.53
C TRP A 23 -1.57 -0.05 2.73
N LEU A 24 -2.28 0.35 3.80
CA LEU A 24 -2.49 1.76 4.14
C LEU A 24 -1.16 2.46 4.44
N GLY A 25 -0.28 1.79 5.18
CA GLY A 25 1.06 2.30 5.48
C GLY A 25 1.90 2.52 4.22
N GLN A 26 1.91 1.57 3.28
CA GLN A 26 2.62 1.71 2.00
C GLN A 26 2.06 2.86 1.16
N THR A 27 0.75 3.05 1.14
CA THR A 27 0.08 4.15 0.43
C THR A 27 0.44 5.52 1.03
N VAL A 28 0.42 5.63 2.36
CA VAL A 28 0.84 6.87 3.04
C VAL A 28 2.32 7.12 2.81
N ALA A 29 3.17 6.10 2.86
CA ALA A 29 4.60 6.22 2.60
C ALA A 29 4.87 6.72 1.17
N SER A 30 4.18 6.18 0.15
CA SER A 30 4.34 6.65 -1.24
C SER A 30 3.90 8.10 -1.39
N LEU A 31 2.81 8.51 -0.73
CA LEU A 31 2.34 9.91 -0.74
C LEU A 31 3.35 10.84 -0.05
N CYS A 32 3.87 10.45 1.11
CA CYS A 32 4.90 11.21 1.81
C CYS A 32 6.17 11.37 0.96
N TRP A 33 6.55 10.34 0.19
CA TRP A 33 7.66 10.43 -0.74
C TRP A 33 7.38 11.40 -1.88
N ILE A 34 6.22 11.31 -2.53
CA ILE A 34 5.83 12.25 -3.59
C ILE A 34 5.86 13.70 -3.07
N VAL A 35 5.25 13.94 -1.91
CA VAL A 35 5.23 15.26 -1.28
C VAL A 35 6.64 15.74 -0.94
N SER A 36 7.52 14.87 -0.44
CA SER A 36 8.90 15.28 -0.13
C SER A 36 9.63 15.78 -1.36
N VAL A 37 9.45 15.15 -2.52
CA VAL A 37 10.05 15.58 -3.80
C VAL A 37 9.60 16.97 -4.22
N PHE A 38 8.32 17.30 -3.99
CA PHE A 38 7.85 18.66 -4.21
C PHE A 38 8.36 19.67 -3.17
N VAL A 39 8.54 19.26 -1.91
CA VAL A 39 9.02 20.12 -0.82
C VAL A 39 10.48 20.50 -0.99
N TYR A 40 11.36 19.55 -1.34
CA TYR A 40 12.78 19.85 -1.55
C TYR A 40 13.05 20.47 -2.95
N GLY A 41 12.09 20.36 -3.86
CA GLY A 41 12.11 20.96 -5.19
C GLY A 41 12.57 19.99 -6.27
N VAL A 42 11.96 20.11 -7.46
CA VAL A 42 12.28 19.27 -8.63
C VAL A 42 13.28 20.01 -9.51
N SER A 43 14.54 19.59 -9.48
CA SER A 43 15.64 20.30 -10.16
C SER A 43 16.43 19.42 -11.11
N GLU A 44 16.55 18.13 -10.81
CA GLU A 44 17.31 17.19 -11.62
C GLU A 44 16.44 16.14 -12.31
N THR A 45 16.96 15.52 -13.37
CA THR A 45 16.31 14.38 -14.04
C THR A 45 16.03 13.23 -13.06
N GLY A 46 16.86 13.09 -12.01
CA GLY A 46 16.65 12.11 -10.94
C GLY A 46 15.35 12.34 -10.15
N ASP A 47 14.95 13.59 -9.92
CA ASP A 47 13.73 13.92 -9.19
C ASP A 47 12.47 13.50 -9.95
N TRP A 48 12.50 13.67 -11.28
CA TRP A 48 11.44 13.20 -12.16
C TRP A 48 11.32 11.68 -12.13
N LEU A 49 12.46 10.98 -12.09
CA LEU A 49 12.47 9.52 -11.97
C LEU A 49 11.94 9.05 -10.61
N GLN A 50 12.29 9.75 -9.53
CA GLN A 50 11.75 9.48 -8.19
C GLN A 50 10.23 9.71 -8.13
N LEU A 51 9.74 10.81 -8.69
CA LEU A 51 8.30 11.08 -8.79
C LEU A 51 7.58 9.99 -9.59
N ALA A 52 8.15 9.57 -10.73
CA ALA A 52 7.57 8.50 -11.53
C ALA A 52 7.53 7.18 -10.76
N ALA A 53 8.61 6.82 -10.07
CA ALA A 53 8.69 5.60 -9.27
C ALA A 53 7.69 5.62 -8.09
N ALA A 54 7.63 6.71 -7.34
CA ALA A 54 6.71 6.85 -6.21
C ALA A 54 5.24 6.88 -6.66
N SER A 55 4.96 7.49 -7.82
CA SER A 55 3.62 7.49 -8.44
C SER A 55 3.23 6.10 -8.94
N ALA A 56 4.14 5.37 -9.59
CA ALA A 56 3.91 3.99 -10.03
C ALA A 56 3.64 3.08 -8.82
N TRP A 57 4.36 3.28 -7.72
CA TRP A 57 4.10 2.56 -6.47
C TRP A 57 2.72 2.89 -5.90
N LEU A 58 2.31 4.15 -5.88
CA LEU A 58 0.97 4.54 -5.47
C LEU A 58 -0.12 3.88 -6.34
N VAL A 59 0.07 3.84 -7.66
CA VAL A 59 -0.84 3.16 -8.60
C VAL A 59 -0.91 1.66 -8.31
N ALA A 60 0.23 1.00 -8.06
CA ALA A 60 0.26 -0.42 -7.71
C ALA A 60 -0.50 -0.71 -6.41
N ASN A 61 -0.36 0.17 -5.39
CA ASN A 61 -1.14 0.06 -4.17
C ASN A 61 -2.65 0.19 -4.48
N VAL A 62 -3.07 1.20 -5.24
CA VAL A 62 -4.49 1.38 -5.62
C VAL A 62 -5.02 0.16 -6.39
N ALA A 63 -4.24 -0.37 -7.34
CA ALA A 63 -4.61 -1.55 -8.11
C ALA A 63 -4.78 -2.80 -7.22
N ALA A 64 -3.95 -2.97 -6.19
CA ALA A 64 -4.07 -4.07 -5.25
C ALA A 64 -5.42 -4.08 -4.49
N ILE A 65 -6.04 -2.92 -4.25
CA ILE A 65 -7.41 -2.87 -3.72
C ILE A 65 -8.44 -3.21 -4.78
N ALA A 66 -8.29 -2.67 -6.00
CA ALA A 66 -9.25 -2.92 -7.07
C ALA A 66 -9.32 -4.41 -7.45
N SER A 67 -8.21 -5.14 -7.34
CA SER A 67 -8.17 -6.59 -7.56
C SER A 67 -8.86 -7.41 -6.47
N VAL A 68 -9.00 -6.89 -5.24
CA VAL A 68 -9.71 -7.59 -4.15
C VAL A 68 -11.23 -7.55 -4.34
N GLU A 69 -11.77 -6.56 -5.03
CA GLU A 69 -13.22 -6.46 -5.31
C GLU A 69 -13.65 -7.33 -6.51
N ALA A 70 -12.71 -7.75 -7.37
CA ALA A 70 -12.99 -8.50 -8.59
C ALA A 70 -12.95 -10.03 -8.44
N ASP A 71 -12.57 -10.52 -7.24
CA ASP A 71 -12.48 -11.94 -6.86
C ASP A 71 -13.59 -12.31 -5.86
#